data_AF-A0A929IWB2-F1
#
_entry.id   AF-A0A929IWB2-F1
#
_cell.length_a   1.000
_cell.length_b   1.000
_cell.length_c   1.000
_cell.angle_alpha   90.00
_cell.angle_beta   90.00
_cell.angle_gamma   90.00
#
_symmetry.space_group_name_H-M   'P 1'
#
loop_
_entity.id
_entity.type
_entity.pdbx_description
1 polymer ?
#
loop_
_entity_poly.entity_id
_entity_poly.type
_entity_poly.pdbx_seq_one_letter_code
_entity_poly.pdbx_strand_id
1 'polypeptide(L)'
;MHSQINKLFKILFISALALASFNSYAENSKEFGDYVIHYNAFRSDTISPEVAKQHGLPRANNRVLINIAVLKKVLNTTGKPTSSKVTGHASNLTGQLKQLEFKEITEGNAIYYLAETKISDGEFLKFDIKIIPEGETRAARLHFDKRFFTY
;
A
#
# COMPACT_ATOMS: atom_id res chain seq x y z
N MET A 1 15.85 -16.07 52.68
CA MET A 1 16.27 -16.68 51.39
C MET A 1 15.07 -16.86 50.45
N HIS A 2 14.30 -15.80 50.14
CA HIS A 2 13.05 -15.86 49.35
C HIS A 2 12.94 -14.80 48.23
N SER A 3 14.00 -14.00 47.97
CA SER A 3 13.93 -12.86 47.04
C SER A 3 14.39 -13.15 45.61
N GLN A 4 14.94 -14.34 45.31
CA GLN A 4 15.49 -14.66 43.97
C GLN A 4 14.49 -15.36 43.03
N ILE A 5 13.49 -16.06 43.57
CA ILE A 5 12.53 -16.86 42.77
C ILE A 5 11.58 -15.95 41.95
N ASN A 6 11.19 -14.80 42.48
CA ASN A 6 10.31 -13.85 41.78
C ASN A 6 11.03 -13.01 40.70
N LYS A 7 12.37 -12.99 40.68
CA LYS A 7 13.15 -12.33 39.62
C LYS A 7 13.25 -13.20 38.37
N LEU A 8 13.38 -14.52 38.52
CA LEU A 8 13.38 -15.47 37.40
C LEU A 8 12.01 -15.53 36.67
N PHE A 9 10.90 -15.45 37.40
CA PHE A 9 9.56 -15.43 36.80
C PHE A 9 9.25 -14.13 36.03
N LYS A 10 9.82 -13.00 36.45
CA LYS A 10 9.66 -11.71 35.73
C LYS A 10 10.50 -11.62 34.46
N ILE A 11 11.65 -12.29 34.41
CA ILE A 11 12.51 -12.31 33.21
C ILE A 11 11.90 -13.19 32.12
N LEU A 12 11.19 -14.27 32.49
CA LEU A 12 10.54 -15.15 31.52
C LEU A 12 9.34 -14.50 30.81
N PHE A 13 8.67 -13.53 31.43
CA PHE A 13 7.50 -12.85 30.84
C PHE A 13 7.89 -11.73 29.86
N ILE A 14 9.09 -11.15 29.99
CA ILE A 14 9.57 -10.08 29.08
C ILE A 14 10.12 -10.68 27.77
N SER A 15 10.60 -11.93 27.78
CA SER A 15 11.10 -12.61 26.58
C SER A 15 10.00 -13.07 25.62
N ALA A 16 8.74 -13.18 26.07
CA ALA A 16 7.64 -13.66 25.24
C ALA A 16 7.02 -12.58 24.33
N LEU A 17 7.31 -11.29 24.58
CA LEU A 17 6.74 -10.18 23.80
C LEU A 17 7.60 -9.78 22.58
N ALA A 18 8.78 -10.36 22.41
CA ALA A 18 9.68 -10.07 21.29
C ALA A 18 9.37 -10.88 20.01
N LEU A 19 8.36 -11.75 20.03
CA LEU A 19 7.99 -12.59 18.87
C LEU A 19 6.69 -12.15 18.17
N ALA A 20 6.04 -11.08 18.64
CA ALA A 20 4.98 -10.43 17.87
C ALA A 20 5.60 -9.47 16.84
N SER A 21 6.38 -10.02 15.90
CA SER A 21 6.66 -9.34 14.64
C SER A 21 5.34 -9.27 13.88
N PHE A 22 4.52 -8.26 14.20
CA PHE A 22 3.39 -7.88 13.39
C PHE A 22 3.91 -7.73 11.96
N ASN A 23 3.24 -8.40 11.01
CA ASN A 23 3.51 -8.24 9.58
C ASN A 23 3.40 -6.75 9.24
N SER A 24 4.53 -6.06 9.23
CA SER A 24 4.60 -4.68 8.75
C SER A 24 4.45 -4.77 7.23
N TYR A 25 3.24 -4.48 6.75
CA TYR A 25 3.07 -4.14 5.34
C TYR A 25 3.92 -2.88 5.13
N ALA A 26 5.09 -3.05 4.52
CA ALA A 26 5.96 -1.93 4.18
C ALA A 26 5.20 -1.00 3.23
N GLU A 27 4.60 0.05 3.80
CA GLU A 27 4.03 1.16 3.06
C GLU A 27 5.18 1.93 2.43
N ASN A 28 5.17 2.05 1.10
CA ASN A 28 6.22 2.76 0.39
C ASN A 28 5.77 4.21 0.15
N SER A 29 6.70 5.16 0.22
CA SER A 29 6.43 6.56 -0.05
C SER A 29 7.45 7.16 -1.01
N LYS A 30 7.02 8.14 -1.80
CA LYS A 30 7.87 8.95 -2.66
C LYS A 30 7.55 10.43 -2.47
N GLU A 31 8.58 11.23 -2.25
CA GLU A 31 8.41 12.68 -2.20
C GLU A 31 8.41 13.30 -3.60
N PHE A 32 7.60 14.34 -3.79
CA PHE A 32 7.51 15.13 -5.00
C PHE A 32 7.16 16.58 -4.66
N GLY A 33 8.18 17.45 -4.59
CA GLY A 33 7.99 18.83 -4.13
C GLY A 33 7.35 18.88 -2.74
N ASP A 34 6.22 19.57 -2.65
CA ASP A 34 5.42 19.70 -1.42
C ASP A 34 4.48 18.50 -1.18
N TYR A 35 4.61 17.42 -1.93
CA TYR A 35 3.73 16.25 -1.83
C TYR A 35 4.50 15.00 -1.40
N VAL A 36 3.81 14.11 -0.68
CA VAL A 36 4.23 12.74 -0.37
C VAL A 36 3.21 11.80 -0.98
N ILE A 37 3.69 10.91 -1.84
CA ILE A 37 2.90 9.90 -2.53
C ILE A 37 3.13 8.58 -1.83
N HIS A 38 2.12 8.10 -1.11
CA HIS A 38 2.10 6.78 -0.51
C HIS A 38 1.57 5.78 -1.52
N TYR A 39 2.22 4.63 -1.63
CA TYR A 39 1.84 3.60 -2.59
C TYR A 39 2.08 2.20 -2.05
N ASN A 40 1.18 1.30 -2.43
CA ASN A 40 1.34 -0.12 -2.16
C ASN A 40 0.64 -0.93 -3.26
N ALA A 41 1.13 -2.14 -3.47
CA ALA A 41 0.45 -3.14 -4.29
C ALA A 41 0.44 -4.46 -3.53
N PHE A 42 -0.74 -5.05 -3.35
CA PHE A 42 -0.95 -6.25 -2.55
C PHE A 42 -2.06 -7.11 -3.16
N ARG A 43 -2.16 -8.38 -2.76
CA ARG A 43 -3.21 -9.26 -3.28
C ARG A 43 -4.57 -8.82 -2.76
N SER A 44 -5.58 -8.87 -3.61
CA SER A 44 -6.91 -8.40 -3.25
C SER A 44 -7.59 -9.24 -2.17
N ASP A 45 -7.20 -10.50 -1.97
CA ASP A 45 -7.74 -11.37 -0.93
C ASP A 45 -7.19 -11.11 0.47
N THR A 46 -6.09 -10.34 0.60
CA THR A 46 -5.54 -9.94 1.89
C THR A 46 -6.31 -8.80 2.55
N ILE A 47 -7.20 -8.12 1.82
CA ILE A 47 -8.11 -7.14 2.44
C ILE A 47 -9.22 -7.85 3.20
N SER A 48 -9.74 -7.19 4.22
CA SER A 48 -10.88 -7.74 4.97
C SER A 48 -12.13 -7.84 4.09
N PRO A 49 -13.01 -8.83 4.33
CA PRO A 49 -14.28 -8.95 3.61
C PRO A 49 -15.14 -7.68 3.66
N GLU A 50 -15.09 -6.95 4.77
CA GLU A 50 -15.87 -5.74 5.02
C GLU A 50 -15.38 -4.59 4.12
N VAL A 51 -14.07 -4.36 4.07
CA VAL A 51 -13.45 -3.33 3.20
C VAL A 51 -13.73 -3.65 1.72
N ALA A 52 -13.60 -4.92 1.34
CA ALA A 52 -13.91 -5.35 -0.02
C ALA A 52 -15.37 -5.06 -0.40
N LYS A 53 -16.31 -5.41 0.48
CA LYS A 53 -17.75 -5.20 0.26
C LYS A 53 -18.10 -3.72 0.22
N GLN A 54 -17.54 -2.93 1.12
CA GLN A 54 -17.77 -1.49 1.21
C GLN A 54 -17.37 -0.76 -0.08
N HIS A 55 -16.28 -1.19 -0.71
CA HIS A 55 -15.72 -0.52 -1.90
C HIS A 55 -15.93 -1.30 -3.22
N GLY A 56 -16.69 -2.39 -3.20
CA GLY A 56 -16.94 -3.22 -4.38
C GLY A 56 -15.67 -3.83 -4.99
N LEU A 57 -14.68 -4.14 -4.15
CA LEU A 57 -13.39 -4.70 -4.57
C LEU A 57 -13.50 -6.24 -4.61
N PRO A 58 -13.09 -6.90 -5.70
CA PRO A 58 -13.08 -8.35 -5.75
C PRO A 58 -12.01 -8.89 -4.80
N ARG A 59 -12.32 -9.95 -4.06
CA ARG A 59 -11.33 -10.71 -3.28
C ARG A 59 -10.96 -11.98 -4.02
N ALA A 60 -9.74 -12.03 -4.54
CA ALA A 60 -9.16 -13.19 -5.20
C ALA A 60 -7.63 -13.22 -5.05
N ASN A 61 -7.06 -14.42 -4.92
CA ASN A 61 -5.62 -14.65 -4.83
C ASN A 61 -4.87 -14.31 -6.12
N ASN A 62 -5.54 -14.36 -7.28
CA ASN A 62 -5.02 -14.04 -8.59
C ASN A 62 -5.25 -12.58 -9.02
N ARG A 63 -5.52 -11.69 -8.06
CA ARG A 63 -5.74 -10.27 -8.29
C ARG A 63 -4.88 -9.45 -7.36
N VAL A 64 -4.29 -8.39 -7.90
CA VAL A 64 -3.54 -7.39 -7.16
C VAL A 64 -4.32 -6.09 -7.16
N LEU A 65 -4.40 -5.47 -5.99
CA LEU A 65 -4.87 -4.11 -5.79
C LEU A 65 -3.66 -3.20 -5.65
N ILE A 66 -3.69 -2.10 -6.40
CA ILE A 66 -2.74 -1.00 -6.31
C ILE A 66 -3.46 0.12 -5.58
N ASN A 67 -2.87 0.60 -4.49
CA ASN A 67 -3.35 1.73 -3.72
C ASN A 67 -2.36 2.90 -3.80
N ILE A 68 -2.86 4.09 -4.09
CA ILE A 68 -2.10 5.34 -4.06
C ILE A 68 -2.86 6.36 -3.21
N ALA A 69 -2.13 7.04 -2.32
CA ALA A 69 -2.61 8.21 -1.61
C ALA A 69 -1.61 9.37 -1.80
N VAL A 70 -2.12 10.59 -1.94
CA VAL A 70 -1.30 11.79 -2.17
C VAL A 70 -1.60 12.79 -1.07
N LEU A 71 -0.56 13.15 -0.33
CA LEU A 71 -0.64 14.08 0.79
C LEU A 71 0.22 15.31 0.50
N LYS A 72 -0.35 16.51 0.61
CA LYS A 72 0.42 17.75 0.62
C LYS A 72 1.04 17.95 2.00
N LYS A 73 2.34 18.18 2.07
CA LYS A 73 3.08 18.48 3.28
C LYS A 73 2.52 19.76 3.89
N VAL A 74 2.14 19.68 5.17
CA VAL A 74 1.70 20.83 5.96
C VAL A 74 2.45 20.74 7.29
N LEU A 75 3.13 21.84 7.64
CA LEU A 75 4.01 21.90 8.81
C LEU A 75 3.24 21.48 10.08
N ASN A 76 3.86 20.63 10.90
CA ASN A 76 3.30 20.10 12.15
C ASN A 76 1.99 19.29 11.99
N THR A 77 1.79 18.64 10.84
CA THR A 77 0.66 17.72 10.61
C THR A 77 1.14 16.45 9.90
N THR A 78 0.26 15.45 9.78
CA THR A 78 0.48 14.25 8.96
C THR A 78 0.31 14.50 7.45
N GLY A 79 0.12 15.75 7.03
CA GLY A 79 -0.18 16.14 5.65
C GLY A 79 -1.68 16.24 5.35
N LYS A 80 -2.01 16.90 4.25
CA LYS A 80 -3.39 17.11 3.77
C LYS A 80 -3.67 16.24 2.54
N PRO A 81 -4.65 15.34 2.58
CA PRO A 81 -5.09 14.59 1.40
C PRO A 81 -5.42 15.54 0.24
N THR A 82 -4.90 15.22 -0.94
CA THR A 82 -4.98 16.08 -2.12
C THR A 82 -5.55 15.30 -3.30
N SER A 83 -6.63 15.81 -3.90
CA SER A 83 -7.16 15.25 -5.15
C SER A 83 -6.08 15.28 -6.23
N SER A 84 -6.03 14.26 -7.07
CA SER A 84 -4.91 13.99 -7.98
C SER A 84 -5.41 13.18 -9.17
N LYS A 85 -4.91 13.51 -10.36
CA LYS A 85 -5.09 12.66 -11.53
C LYS A 85 -4.05 11.55 -11.52
N VAL A 86 -4.51 10.31 -11.36
CA VAL A 86 -3.65 9.11 -11.36
C VAL A 86 -3.93 8.26 -12.58
N THR A 87 -2.89 7.97 -13.36
CA THR A 87 -2.97 7.09 -14.54
C THR A 87 -1.71 6.24 -14.61
N GLY A 88 -1.80 5.00 -15.08
CA GLY A 88 -0.59 4.19 -15.24
C GLY A 88 -0.86 2.84 -15.87
N HIS A 89 0.19 2.05 -15.91
CA HIS A 89 0.15 0.67 -16.35
C HIS A 89 1.12 -0.17 -15.52
N ALA A 90 0.92 -1.47 -15.54
CA ALA A 90 1.92 -2.44 -15.15
C ALA A 90 2.44 -3.18 -16.39
N SER A 91 3.65 -3.72 -16.31
CA SER A 91 4.19 -4.64 -17.31
C SER A 91 4.80 -5.84 -16.61
N ASN A 92 4.66 -7.03 -17.19
CA ASN A 92 5.34 -8.21 -16.68
C ASN A 92 6.68 -8.46 -17.42
N LEU A 93 7.43 -9.47 -16.99
CA LEU A 93 8.74 -9.80 -17.59
C LEU A 93 8.66 -10.23 -19.07
N THR A 94 7.49 -10.67 -19.52
CA THR A 94 7.25 -11.02 -20.94
C THR A 94 6.91 -9.81 -21.80
N GLY A 95 6.84 -8.61 -21.22
CA GLY A 95 6.47 -7.38 -21.91
C GLY A 95 4.96 -7.17 -22.08
N GLN A 96 4.12 -8.03 -21.50
CA GLN A 96 2.67 -7.82 -21.51
C GLN A 96 2.31 -6.58 -20.70
N LEU A 97 1.66 -5.62 -21.37
CA LEU A 97 1.15 -4.41 -20.74
C LEU A 97 -0.22 -4.69 -20.09
N LYS A 98 -0.41 -4.20 -18.87
CA LYS A 98 -1.67 -4.24 -18.11
C LYS A 98 -2.06 -2.82 -17.75
N GLN A 99 -3.04 -2.27 -18.46
CA GLN A 99 -3.56 -0.93 -18.16
C GLN A 99 -4.19 -0.91 -16.76
N LEU A 100 -3.92 0.15 -15.99
CA LEU A 100 -4.46 0.32 -14.65
C LEU A 100 -5.56 1.37 -14.65
N GLU A 101 -6.78 0.93 -14.38
CA GLU A 101 -7.96 1.79 -14.27
C GLU A 101 -8.12 2.22 -12.82
N PHE A 102 -7.61 3.41 -12.48
CA PHE A 102 -7.70 3.97 -11.13
C PHE A 102 -9.08 4.55 -10.86
N LYS A 103 -9.65 4.17 -9.72
CA LYS A 103 -10.88 4.72 -9.15
C LYS A 103 -10.55 5.50 -7.89
N GLU A 104 -11.06 6.72 -7.81
CA GLU A 104 -10.97 7.52 -6.59
C GLU A 104 -11.98 7.02 -5.56
N ILE A 105 -11.54 6.90 -4.31
CA ILE A 105 -12.35 6.54 -3.15
C ILE A 105 -12.05 7.53 -2.04
N THR A 106 -13.11 8.13 -1.50
CA THR A 106 -13.02 9.05 -0.36
C THR A 106 -13.55 8.35 0.89
N GLU A 107 -12.76 8.32 1.96
CA GLU A 107 -13.14 7.77 3.25
C GLU A 107 -12.84 8.79 4.35
N GLY A 108 -13.90 9.41 4.89
CA GLY A 108 -13.77 10.56 5.78
C GLY A 108 -13.03 11.69 5.08
N ASN A 109 -11.80 11.98 5.53
CA ASN A 109 -10.93 13.00 4.95
C ASN A 109 -9.85 12.41 4.03
N ALA A 110 -9.70 11.08 3.96
CA ALA A 110 -8.68 10.42 3.15
C ALA A 110 -9.16 10.24 1.69
N ILE A 111 -8.22 10.32 0.75
CA ILE A 111 -8.46 10.07 -0.68
C ILE A 111 -7.49 8.98 -1.14
N TYR A 112 -8.05 7.92 -1.69
CA TYR A 112 -7.31 6.77 -2.25
C TYR A 112 -7.61 6.61 -3.73
N TYR A 113 -6.61 6.18 -4.48
CA TYR A 113 -6.76 5.77 -5.88
C TYR A 113 -6.47 4.29 -5.97
N LEU A 114 -7.52 3.51 -6.24
CA LEU A 114 -7.42 2.05 -6.33
C LEU A 114 -7.51 1.60 -7.78
N ALA A 115 -6.58 0.76 -8.20
CA ALA A 115 -6.67 0.00 -9.45
C ALA A 115 -6.50 -1.49 -9.16
N GLU A 116 -7.06 -2.33 -10.03
CA GLU A 116 -6.89 -3.78 -9.95
C GLU A 116 -6.27 -4.35 -11.21
N THR A 117 -5.52 -5.43 -11.06
CA THR A 117 -5.04 -6.21 -12.21
C THR A 117 -4.96 -7.70 -11.86
N LYS A 118 -5.13 -8.55 -12.87
CA LYS A 118 -4.97 -10.01 -12.69
C LYS A 118 -3.49 -10.37 -12.72
N ILE A 119 -3.14 -11.40 -11.96
CA ILE A 119 -1.80 -11.98 -11.93
C ILE A 119 -1.81 -13.48 -12.14
N SER A 120 -0.69 -14.00 -12.61
CA SER A 120 -0.31 -15.41 -12.51
C SER A 120 0.58 -15.65 -11.29
N ASP A 121 0.74 -16.91 -10.90
CA ASP A 121 1.65 -17.28 -9.80
C ASP A 121 3.11 -16.91 -10.12
N GLY A 122 3.80 -16.32 -9.14
CA GLY A 122 5.17 -15.84 -9.30
C GLY A 122 5.34 -14.65 -10.25
N GLU A 123 4.23 -14.05 -10.74
CA GLU A 123 4.31 -12.97 -11.71
C GLU A 123 4.98 -11.72 -11.10
N PHE A 124 5.97 -11.22 -11.82
CA PHE A 124 6.69 -10.00 -11.48
C PHE A 124 6.15 -8.85 -12.31
N LEU A 125 5.67 -7.80 -11.64
CA LEU A 125 5.11 -6.62 -12.27
C LEU A 125 5.99 -5.41 -12.02
N LYS A 126 6.25 -4.64 -13.08
CA LYS A 126 6.83 -3.30 -13.05
C LYS A 126 5.72 -2.28 -13.27
N PHE A 127 5.55 -1.36 -12.34
CA PHE A 127 4.53 -0.33 -12.36
C PHE A 127 5.14 0.99 -12.87
N ASP A 128 4.47 1.64 -13.83
CA ASP A 128 4.73 3.03 -14.25
C ASP A 128 3.45 3.82 -14.04
N ILE A 129 3.49 4.72 -13.07
CA ILE A 129 2.33 5.49 -12.66
C ILE A 129 2.67 6.98 -12.72
N LYS A 130 1.77 7.73 -13.36
CA LYS A 130 1.80 9.17 -13.47
C LYS A 130 0.76 9.75 -12.51
N ILE A 131 1.22 10.63 -11.62
CA ILE A 131 0.39 11.31 -10.62
C ILE A 131 0.51 12.81 -10.85
N ILE A 132 -0.61 13.50 -10.98
CA ILE A 132 -0.66 14.96 -11.08
C ILE A 132 -1.56 15.47 -9.94
N PRO A 133 -0.99 16.00 -8.85
CA PRO A 133 -1.78 16.63 -7.79
C PRO A 133 -2.60 17.81 -8.32
N GLU A 134 -3.78 18.02 -7.75
CA GLU A 134 -4.64 19.16 -8.08
C GLU A 134 -3.89 20.49 -7.87
N GLY A 135 -3.99 21.39 -8.85
CA GLY A 135 -3.26 22.65 -8.87
C GLY A 135 -1.84 22.56 -9.44
N GLU A 136 -1.33 21.35 -9.71
CA GLU A 136 0.01 21.13 -10.23
C GLU A 136 -0.01 20.82 -11.73
N THR A 137 0.96 21.33 -12.49
CA THR A 137 1.12 21.01 -13.92
C THR A 137 2.16 19.92 -14.16
N ARG A 138 3.12 19.78 -13.23
CA ARG A 138 4.17 18.77 -13.31
C ARG A 138 3.67 17.44 -12.77
N ALA A 139 3.99 16.37 -13.48
CA ALA A 139 3.63 15.03 -13.05
C ALA A 139 4.76 14.39 -12.24
N ALA A 140 4.40 13.80 -11.11
CA ALA A 140 5.24 12.82 -10.44
C ALA A 140 5.20 11.51 -11.22
N ARG A 141 6.38 10.91 -11.44
CA ARG A 141 6.51 9.56 -11.99
C ARG A 141 6.85 8.60 -10.87
N LEU A 142 6.02 7.61 -10.67
CA LEU A 142 6.20 6.56 -9.69
C LEU A 142 6.53 5.26 -10.43
N HIS A 143 7.71 4.72 -10.13
CA HIS A 143 8.20 3.46 -10.66
C HIS A 143 8.56 2.56 -9.50
N PHE A 144 7.97 1.37 -9.49
CA PHE A 144 8.31 0.32 -8.54
C PHE A 144 7.98 -1.02 -9.16
N ASP A 145 8.50 -2.08 -8.56
CA ASP A 145 8.23 -3.44 -8.99
C ASP A 145 7.95 -4.33 -7.79
N LYS A 146 7.21 -5.40 -8.05
CA LYS A 146 6.86 -6.39 -7.02
C LYS A 146 6.55 -7.73 -7.67
N ARG A 147 7.00 -8.80 -7.01
CA ARG A 147 6.59 -10.16 -7.31
C ARG A 147 5.39 -10.55 -6.47
N PHE A 148 4.43 -11.23 -7.09
CA PHE A 148 3.24 -11.73 -6.41
C PHE A 148 3.13 -13.24 -6.55
N PHE A 149 2.51 -13.87 -5.55
CA PHE A 149 2.25 -15.31 -5.51
C PHE A 149 0.79 -15.54 -5.13
N THR A 150 0.19 -16.62 -5.63
CA THR A 150 -1.26 -16.86 -5.60
C THR A 150 -1.70 -17.96 -4.63
N TYR A 151 -0.78 -18.46 -3.79
CA TYR A 151 -1.07 -19.53 -2.81
C TYR A 151 -1.90 -19.08 -1.61
#